data_AF-A0A7H4LX31-F1
#
_entry.id   AF-A0A7H4LX31-F1
#
_cell.length_a   1.000
_cell.length_b   1.000
_cell.length_c   1.000
_cell.angle_alpha   90.00
_cell.angle_beta   90.00
_cell.angle_gamma   90.00
#
_symmetry.space_group_name_H-M   'P 1'
#
loop_
_entity.id
_entity.type
_entity.pdbx_description
1 polymer ?
#
loop_
_entity_poly.entity_id
_entity_poly.type
_entity_poly.pdbx_seq_one_letter_code
_entity_poly.pdbx_strand_id
1 'polypeptide(L)'
;MLDIVELSRLQFALTAMYHFLFVPLTLGMAFLLAIMETVYVLSGKQIYKDMTKFWGKLFGINFALGVATGLTMEFQFGTNWSYYSHYVGDIFGAPLAIEGLMAFFLESTFVGLFFFGWDRLGKVQHMAVTWLVALGSNLSALWILVANGWMQNPIASDFNFETMRMEMVSFSELVLNRLLRLSSFIPWRQAT
;
A
#
# COMPACT_ATOMS: atom_id res chain seq x y z
N MET A 1 -13.91 27.33 -18.05
CA MET A 1 -14.21 26.83 -16.69
C MET A 1 -13.84 25.36 -16.68
N LEU A 2 -13.24 24.86 -15.61
CA LEU A 2 -12.99 23.42 -15.48
C LEU A 2 -14.34 22.71 -15.40
N ASP A 3 -14.52 21.63 -16.16
CA ASP A 3 -15.72 20.80 -16.09
C ASP A 3 -15.65 19.82 -14.90
N ILE A 4 -16.73 19.07 -14.65
CA ILE A 4 -16.80 18.13 -13.53
C ILE A 4 -15.77 17.00 -13.66
N VAL A 5 -15.47 16.56 -14.89
CA VAL A 5 -14.52 15.46 -15.14
C VAL A 5 -13.11 15.93 -14.84
N GLU A 6 -12.75 17.14 -15.27
CA GLU A 6 -11.47 17.78 -14.98
C GLU A 6 -11.29 18.02 -13.48
N LEU A 7 -12.33 18.45 -12.76
CA LEU A 7 -12.30 18.60 -11.31
C LEU A 7 -12.12 17.27 -10.58
N SER A 8 -12.83 16.21 -10.98
CA SER A 8 -12.66 14.87 -10.41
C SER A 8 -11.24 14.31 -10.65
N ARG A 9 -10.67 14.54 -11.84
CA ARG A 9 -9.28 14.18 -12.15
C ARG A 9 -8.28 14.96 -11.30
N LEU A 10 -8.48 16.28 -11.16
CA LEU A 10 -7.61 17.14 -10.36
C LEU A 10 -7.65 16.75 -8.88
N GLN A 11 -8.84 16.49 -8.33
CA GLN A 11 -9.00 16.06 -6.95
C GLN A 11 -8.25 14.75 -6.70
N PHE A 12 -8.45 13.75 -7.57
CA PHE A 12 -7.75 12.47 -7.46
C PHE A 12 -6.23 12.63 -7.59
N ALA A 13 -5.77 13.43 -8.57
CA ALA A 13 -4.34 13.69 -8.78
C ALA A 13 -3.68 14.31 -7.55
N LEU A 14 -4.30 15.34 -6.95
CA LEU A 14 -3.79 15.98 -5.75
C LEU A 14 -3.73 15.00 -4.57
N THR A 15 -4.81 14.24 -4.31
CA THR A 15 -4.82 13.27 -3.22
C THR A 15 -3.78 12.17 -3.41
N ALA A 16 -3.64 11.64 -4.62
CA ALA A 16 -2.63 10.65 -4.96
C ALA A 16 -1.20 11.19 -4.79
N MET A 17 -0.92 12.41 -5.27
CA MET A 17 0.39 13.03 -5.12
C MET A 17 0.76 13.25 -3.64
N TYR A 18 -0.17 13.77 -2.84
CA TYR A 18 0.04 13.96 -1.40
C TYR A 18 0.27 12.64 -0.68
N HIS A 19 -0.55 11.62 -0.96
CA HIS A 19 -0.36 10.29 -0.37
C HIS A 19 1.02 9.72 -0.70
N PHE A 20 1.45 9.87 -1.96
CA PHE A 20 2.72 9.35 -2.44
C PHE A 20 3.95 10.06 -1.88
N LEU A 21 3.82 11.20 -1.20
CA LEU A 21 4.93 11.79 -0.44
C LEU A 21 5.32 10.92 0.76
N PHE A 22 4.35 10.26 1.38
CA PHE A 22 4.55 9.51 2.63
C PHE A 22 4.85 8.03 2.36
N VAL A 23 4.33 7.46 1.27
CA VAL A 23 4.44 6.01 0.95
C VAL A 23 5.90 5.54 0.79
N PRO A 24 6.74 6.12 -0.09
CA PRO A 24 8.11 5.64 -0.30
C PRO A 24 8.96 5.71 0.98
N LEU A 25 8.70 6.73 1.80
CA LEU A 25 9.39 6.90 3.06
C LEU A 25 9.01 5.83 4.08
N THR A 26 7.73 5.45 4.17
CA THR A 26 7.27 4.31 4.99
C THR A 26 7.91 3.00 4.53
N LEU A 27 7.85 2.70 3.22
CA LEU A 27 8.41 1.47 2.65
C LEU A 27 9.91 1.34 2.91
N GLY A 28 10.67 2.42 2.67
CA GLY A 28 12.11 2.44 2.89
C GLY A 28 12.49 2.37 4.36
N MET A 29 11.85 3.19 5.21
CA MET A 29 12.17 3.23 6.63
C MET A 29 11.79 1.94 7.36
N ALA A 30 10.71 1.25 6.97
CA ALA A 30 10.33 0.00 7.62
C ALA A 30 11.45 -1.06 7.54
N PHE A 31 12.09 -1.22 6.36
CA PHE A 31 13.25 -2.09 6.23
C PHE A 31 14.49 -1.56 6.96
N LEU A 32 14.75 -0.25 6.90
CA LEU A 32 15.89 0.33 7.62
C LEU A 32 15.78 0.08 9.14
N LEU A 33 14.58 0.22 9.71
CA LEU A 33 14.30 -0.09 11.11
C LEU A 33 14.49 -1.58 11.40
N ALA A 34 13.99 -2.47 10.54
CA ALA A 34 14.18 -3.91 10.68
C ALA A 34 15.66 -4.30 10.64
N ILE A 35 16.46 -3.67 9.77
CA ILE A 35 17.92 -3.89 9.69
C ILE A 35 18.62 -3.36 10.95
N MET A 36 18.34 -2.12 11.36
CA MET A 36 18.93 -1.53 12.57
C MET A 36 18.64 -2.39 13.81
N GLU A 37 17.41 -2.87 13.93
CA GLU A 37 17.01 -3.72 15.05
C GLU A 37 17.62 -5.11 14.98
N THR A 38 17.75 -5.70 13.79
CA THR A 38 18.45 -6.97 13.60
C THR A 38 19.92 -6.83 14.03
N VAL A 39 20.59 -5.75 13.66
CA VAL A 39 21.96 -5.47 14.10
C VAL A 39 22.04 -5.24 15.60
N TYR A 40 21.03 -4.61 16.22
CA TYR A 40 20.93 -4.51 17.68
C TYR A 40 20.85 -5.90 18.34
N VAL A 41 19.98 -6.78 17.85
CA VAL A 41 19.79 -8.13 18.42
C VAL A 41 21.05 -8.98 18.31
N LEU A 42 21.75 -8.89 17.17
CA LEU A 42 22.98 -9.64 16.90
C LEU A 42 24.20 -9.08 17.65
N SER A 43 24.39 -7.76 17.64
CA SER A 43 25.58 -7.14 18.22
C SER A 43 25.46 -6.82 19.71
N GLY A 44 24.23 -6.70 20.23
CA GLY A 44 23.96 -6.27 21.60
C GLY A 44 24.30 -4.80 21.90
N LYS A 45 24.77 -4.02 20.92
CA LYS A 45 25.19 -2.62 21.15
C LYS A 45 23.99 -1.70 21.28
N GLN A 46 23.88 -1.02 22.42
CA GLN A 46 22.75 -0.15 22.76
C GLN A 46 22.48 0.97 21.72
N ILE A 47 23.52 1.47 21.06
CA ILE A 47 23.41 2.50 20.02
C ILE A 47 22.39 2.15 18.91
N TYR A 48 22.32 0.88 18.49
CA TYR A 48 21.38 0.47 17.43
C TYR A 48 19.93 0.43 17.92
N LYS A 49 19.69 0.17 19.21
CA LYS A 49 18.37 0.32 19.83
C LYS A 49 17.95 1.78 19.86
N ASP A 50 18.86 2.69 20.23
CA ASP A 50 18.57 4.12 20.29
C ASP A 50 18.32 4.69 18.88
N MET A 51 19.08 4.24 17.87
CA MET A 51 18.84 4.55 16.46
C MET A 51 17.45 4.07 16.01
N THR A 52 17.09 2.82 16.30
CA THR A 52 15.78 2.25 15.92
C THR A 52 14.64 3.03 16.56
N LYS A 53 14.77 3.41 17.84
CA LYS A 53 13.75 4.22 18.54
C LYS A 53 13.64 5.64 17.97
N PHE A 54 14.77 6.28 17.64
CA PHE A 54 14.78 7.62 17.08
C PHE A 54 14.12 7.65 15.69
N TRP A 55 14.59 6.82 14.77
CA TRP A 55 14.02 6.73 13.42
C TRP A 55 12.59 6.20 13.45
N GLY A 56 12.28 5.29 14.38
CA GLY A 56 10.93 4.80 14.62
C GLY A 56 9.95 5.92 14.95
N LYS A 57 10.36 6.93 15.72
CA LYS A 57 9.51 8.09 16.01
C LYS A 57 9.15 8.88 14.75
N LEU A 58 10.12 9.13 13.86
CA LEU A 58 9.88 9.82 12.59
C LEU A 58 9.02 8.97 11.65
N PHE A 59 9.26 7.65 11.62
CA PHE A 59 8.43 6.69 10.92
C PHE A 59 6.98 6.76 11.38
N GLY A 60 6.71 6.83 12.69
CA GLY A 60 5.33 6.92 13.22
C GLY A 60 4.57 8.17 12.75
N ILE A 61 5.25 9.32 12.70
CA ILE A 61 4.65 10.57 12.21
C ILE A 61 4.29 10.46 10.72
N ASN A 62 5.23 9.96 9.90
CA ASN A 62 5.01 9.75 8.47
C ASN A 62 3.90 8.73 8.21
N PHE A 63 3.91 7.63 8.98
CA PHE A 63 2.94 6.55 8.87
C PHE A 63 1.51 7.02 9.14
N ALA A 64 1.31 7.84 10.18
CA ALA A 64 -0.02 8.37 10.51
C ALA A 64 -0.62 9.20 9.36
N LEU A 65 0.18 10.06 8.72
CA LEU A 65 -0.25 10.82 7.55
C LEU A 65 -0.47 9.93 6.32
N GLY A 66 0.37 8.91 6.13
CA GLY A 66 0.21 7.90 5.09
C GLY A 66 -1.14 7.17 5.20
N VAL A 67 -1.51 6.71 6.39
CA VAL A 67 -2.80 6.03 6.64
C VAL A 67 -3.97 6.98 6.38
N ALA A 68 -3.93 8.21 6.90
CA ALA A 68 -5.01 9.18 6.72
C ALA A 68 -5.25 9.53 5.24
N THR A 69 -4.18 9.72 4.48
CA THR A 69 -4.28 10.00 3.04
C THR A 69 -4.66 8.76 2.22
N GLY A 70 -4.26 7.55 2.65
CA GLY A 70 -4.64 6.29 2.02
C GLY A 70 -6.14 6.02 2.12
N LEU A 71 -6.72 6.21 3.31
CA LEU A 71 -8.17 6.12 3.52
C LEU A 71 -8.94 7.06 2.58
N THR A 72 -8.43 8.28 2.39
CA THR A 72 -9.05 9.26 1.49
C THR A 72 -9.05 8.75 0.04
N MET A 73 -7.95 8.12 -0.41
CA MET A 73 -7.88 7.54 -1.76
C MET A 73 -8.82 6.36 -1.95
N GLU A 74 -8.90 5.45 -0.97
CA GLU A 74 -9.77 4.28 -1.03
C GLU A 74 -11.24 4.70 -1.23
N PHE A 75 -11.71 5.68 -0.45
CA PHE A 75 -13.08 6.18 -0.58
C PHE A 75 -13.32 7.02 -1.85
N GLN A 76 -12.28 7.64 -2.43
CA GLN A 76 -12.42 8.41 -3.67
C GLN A 76 -12.85 7.56 -4.87
N PHE A 77 -12.49 6.28 -4.92
CA PHE A 77 -12.99 5.37 -5.95
C PHE A 77 -14.51 5.22 -5.88
N GLY A 78 -15.09 5.22 -4.67
CA GLY A 78 -16.54 5.12 -4.47
C GLY A 78 -17.30 6.43 -4.71
N THR A 79 -16.76 7.56 -4.24
CA THR A 79 -17.47 8.84 -4.27
C THR A 79 -17.43 9.54 -5.62
N ASN A 80 -16.25 9.62 -6.24
CA ASN A 80 -16.03 10.41 -7.46
C ASN A 80 -16.00 9.54 -8.74
N TRP A 81 -15.81 8.23 -8.58
CA TRP A 81 -15.62 7.28 -9.69
C TRP A 81 -16.62 6.11 -9.62
N SER A 82 -17.90 6.42 -9.33
CA SER A 82 -18.94 5.40 -9.10
C SER A 82 -19.18 4.47 -10.30
N TYR A 83 -19.21 5.00 -11.53
CA TYR A 83 -19.35 4.16 -12.73
C TYR A 83 -18.13 3.28 -12.96
N TYR A 84 -16.92 3.80 -12.73
CA TYR A 84 -15.70 2.99 -12.78
C TYR A 84 -15.76 1.85 -11.75
N SER A 85 -16.14 2.15 -10.51
CA SER A 85 -16.29 1.15 -9.45
C SER A 85 -17.34 0.09 -9.79
N HIS A 86 -18.43 0.44 -10.46
CA HIS A 86 -19.40 -0.55 -10.95
C HIS A 86 -18.84 -1.38 -12.12
N TYR A 87 -18.19 -0.72 -13.08
CA TYR A 87 -17.76 -1.32 -14.34
C TYR A 87 -16.60 -2.31 -14.19
N VAL A 88 -15.66 -2.06 -13.25
CA VAL A 88 -14.49 -2.92 -13.04
C VAL A 88 -14.37 -3.48 -11.64
N GLY A 89 -15.36 -3.25 -10.78
CA GLY A 89 -15.29 -3.57 -9.35
C GLY A 89 -15.03 -5.05 -9.03
N ASP A 90 -15.49 -5.96 -9.89
CA ASP A 90 -15.27 -7.41 -9.74
C ASP A 90 -13.78 -7.78 -9.81
N ILE A 91 -13.02 -7.03 -10.61
CA ILE A 91 -11.60 -7.30 -10.89
C ILE A 91 -10.69 -6.40 -10.06
N PHE A 92 -10.97 -5.09 -10.07
CA PHE A 92 -10.19 -4.08 -9.37
C PHE A 92 -10.42 -4.12 -7.85
N GLY A 93 -11.64 -4.42 -7.41
CA GLY A 93 -11.98 -4.45 -5.98
C GLY A 93 -11.35 -5.63 -5.23
N ALA A 94 -11.11 -6.76 -5.89
CA ALA A 94 -10.57 -7.95 -5.24
C ALA A 94 -9.14 -7.75 -4.68
N PRO A 95 -8.15 -7.22 -5.43
CA PRO A 95 -6.84 -6.86 -4.87
C PRO A 95 -6.91 -5.86 -3.72
N LEU A 96 -7.75 -4.83 -3.81
CA LEU A 96 -7.91 -3.81 -2.75
C LEU A 96 -8.48 -4.42 -1.47
N ALA A 97 -9.48 -5.32 -1.57
CA ALA A 97 -10.01 -6.02 -0.41
C ALA A 97 -8.97 -6.94 0.24
N ILE A 98 -8.18 -7.65 -0.58
CA ILE A 98 -7.09 -8.52 -0.09
C ILE A 98 -6.00 -7.68 0.58
N GLU A 99 -5.64 -6.53 0.02
CA GLU A 99 -4.72 -5.57 0.64
C GLU A 99 -5.17 -5.19 2.05
N GLY A 100 -6.44 -4.79 2.21
CA GLY A 100 -7.01 -4.41 3.50
C GLY A 100 -6.96 -5.54 4.53
N LEU A 101 -7.36 -6.75 4.13
CA LEU A 101 -7.42 -7.92 5.03
C LEU A 101 -6.05 -8.47 5.40
N MET A 102 -5.11 -8.48 4.45
CA MET A 102 -3.80 -9.12 4.62
C MET A 102 -2.72 -8.14 5.05
N ALA A 103 -2.54 -7.04 4.30
CA ALA A 103 -1.41 -6.14 4.47
C ALA A 103 -1.69 -5.07 5.53
N PHE A 104 -2.79 -4.33 5.41
CA PHE A 104 -3.13 -3.27 6.37
C PHE A 104 -3.38 -3.82 7.77
N PHE A 105 -4.05 -4.95 7.89
CA PHE A 105 -4.28 -5.56 9.21
C PHE A 105 -2.96 -5.98 9.88
N LEU A 106 -2.06 -6.60 9.12
CA LEU A 106 -0.73 -6.99 9.59
C LEU A 106 0.08 -5.76 10.02
N GLU A 107 0.21 -4.78 9.12
CA GLU A 107 1.01 -3.58 9.34
C GLU A 107 0.48 -2.76 10.52
N SER A 108 -0.82 -2.42 10.54
CA SER A 108 -1.41 -1.60 11.62
C SER A 108 -1.32 -2.25 12.99
N THR A 109 -1.48 -3.57 13.07
CA THR A 109 -1.38 -4.33 14.32
C THR A 109 0.07 -4.35 14.82
N PHE A 110 1.01 -4.71 13.95
CA PHE A 110 2.41 -4.85 14.34
C PHE A 110 3.12 -3.51 14.53
N VAL A 111 2.71 -2.44 13.85
CA VAL A 111 3.19 -1.08 14.13
C VAL A 111 2.86 -0.65 15.57
N GLY A 112 1.66 -0.97 16.05
CA GLY A 112 1.30 -0.73 17.44
C GLY A 112 2.24 -1.47 18.40
N LEU A 113 2.52 -2.74 18.13
CA LEU A 113 3.46 -3.53 18.92
C LEU A 113 4.91 -3.04 18.80
N PHE A 114 5.33 -2.51 17.66
CA PHE A 114 6.67 -1.93 17.47
C PHE A 114 6.91 -0.70 18.36
N PHE A 115 5.89 0.13 18.59
CA PHE A 115 6.04 1.31 19.44
C PHE A 115 5.95 1.00 20.93
N PHE A 116 5.03 0.11 21.32
CA PHE A 116 4.71 -0.15 22.74
C PHE A 116 5.32 -1.45 23.28
N GLY A 117 5.92 -2.28 22.43
CA GLY A 117 6.42 -3.61 22.76
C GLY A 117 7.83 -3.64 23.37
N TRP A 118 8.56 -2.53 23.40
CA TRP A 118 9.98 -2.50 23.82
C TRP A 118 10.26 -3.10 25.20
N ASP A 119 9.34 -2.95 26.15
CA ASP A 119 9.49 -3.44 27.53
C ASP A 119 8.61 -4.68 27.81
N ARG A 120 7.79 -5.12 26.84
CA ARG A 120 6.85 -6.25 26.97
C ARG A 120 7.26 -7.47 26.14
N LEU A 121 8.06 -7.29 25.10
CA LEU A 121 8.53 -8.34 24.21
C LEU A 121 10.02 -8.61 24.43
N GLY A 122 10.44 -9.86 24.24
CA GLY A 122 11.86 -10.19 24.16
C GLY A 122 12.51 -9.59 22.90
N LYS A 123 13.83 -9.37 22.92
CA LYS A 123 14.56 -8.74 21.80
C LYS A 123 14.34 -9.40 20.42
N VAL A 124 14.22 -10.73 20.38
CA VAL A 124 13.97 -11.48 19.13
C VAL A 124 12.51 -11.36 18.69
N GLN A 125 11.57 -11.33 19.65
CA GLN A 125 10.15 -11.15 19.37
C GLN A 125 9.89 -9.75 18.82
N HIS A 126 10.51 -8.72 19.42
CA HIS A 126 10.40 -7.35 18.93
C HIS A 126 10.99 -7.21 17.51
N MET A 127 12.16 -7.80 17.26
CA MET A 127 12.73 -7.83 15.92
C MET A 127 11.80 -8.52 14.90
N ALA A 128 11.17 -9.64 15.26
CA ALA A 128 10.19 -10.30 14.39
C ALA A 128 8.99 -9.41 14.09
N VAL A 129 8.49 -8.65 15.09
CA VAL A 129 7.43 -7.64 14.90
C VAL A 129 7.86 -6.59 13.87
N THR A 130 9.08 -6.06 13.97
CA THR A 130 9.59 -5.05 13.04
C THR A 130 9.73 -5.58 11.61
N TRP A 131 10.13 -6.84 11.44
CA TRP A 131 10.13 -7.48 10.12
C TRP A 131 8.72 -7.71 9.56
N LEU A 132 7.74 -8.04 10.41
CA LEU A 132 6.35 -8.19 9.98
C LEU A 132 5.74 -6.84 9.56
N VAL A 133 6.12 -5.73 10.20
CA VAL A 133 5.78 -4.38 9.72
C VAL A 133 6.33 -4.16 8.31
N ALA A 134 7.63 -4.38 8.10
CA ALA A 134 8.26 -4.20 6.79
C ALA A 134 7.63 -5.09 5.70
N LEU A 135 7.31 -6.35 6.05
CA LEU A 135 6.62 -7.28 5.15
C LEU A 135 5.21 -6.78 4.81
N GLY A 136 4.45 -6.31 5.81
CA GLY A 136 3.11 -5.75 5.62
C GLY A 136 3.11 -4.57 4.65
N SER A 137 4.01 -3.61 4.84
CA SER A 137 4.13 -2.45 3.94
C SER A 137 4.42 -2.86 2.49
N ASN A 138 5.23 -3.92 2.27
CA ASN A 138 5.56 -4.40 0.93
C ASN A 138 4.43 -5.22 0.30
N LEU A 139 3.68 -5.98 1.11
CA LEU A 139 2.49 -6.67 0.62
C LEU A 139 1.42 -5.67 0.18
N SER A 140 1.24 -4.56 0.90
CA SER A 140 0.33 -3.48 0.46
C SER A 140 0.78 -2.91 -0.88
N ALA A 141 2.07 -2.56 -1.01
CA ALA A 141 2.62 -2.08 -2.27
C ALA A 141 2.47 -3.09 -3.42
N LEU A 142 2.57 -4.39 -3.14
CA LEU A 142 2.33 -5.42 -4.15
C LEU A 142 0.87 -5.40 -4.63
N TRP A 143 -0.11 -5.44 -3.73
CA TRP A 143 -1.52 -5.53 -4.10
C TRP A 143 -2.04 -4.27 -4.82
N ILE A 144 -1.60 -3.09 -4.39
CA ILE A 144 -1.98 -1.85 -5.08
C ILE A 144 -1.35 -1.76 -6.48
N LEU A 145 -0.13 -2.31 -6.66
CA LEU A 145 0.51 -2.38 -7.98
C LEU A 145 -0.10 -3.48 -8.86
N VAL A 146 -0.64 -4.57 -8.31
CA VAL A 146 -1.46 -5.54 -9.07
C VAL A 146 -2.67 -4.82 -9.66
N ALA A 147 -3.40 -4.05 -8.84
CA ALA A 147 -4.56 -3.30 -9.28
C ALA A 147 -4.20 -2.26 -10.36
N ASN A 148 -3.14 -1.48 -10.13
CA ASN A 148 -2.67 -0.48 -11.11
C ASN A 148 -2.16 -1.13 -12.41
N GLY A 149 -1.41 -2.23 -12.31
CA GLY A 149 -0.89 -2.96 -13.47
C GLY A 149 -2.01 -3.53 -14.34
N TRP A 150 -3.11 -3.97 -13.72
CA TRP A 150 -4.32 -4.36 -14.44
C TRP A 150 -4.99 -3.18 -15.15
N MET A 151 -5.06 -2.00 -14.53
CA MET A 151 -5.60 -0.79 -15.21
C MET A 151 -4.83 -0.43 -16.49
N GLN A 152 -3.53 -0.72 -16.54
CA GLN A 152 -2.69 -0.47 -17.72
C GLN A 152 -2.77 -1.59 -18.77
N ASN A 153 -2.96 -2.83 -18.34
CA ASN A 153 -3.08 -4.00 -19.21
C ASN A 153 -4.17 -4.94 -18.66
N PRO A 154 -5.44 -4.75 -19.09
CA PRO A 154 -6.59 -5.45 -18.52
C PRO A 154 -6.69 -6.88 -19.06
N ILE A 155 -5.77 -7.73 -18.61
CA ILE A 155 -5.79 -9.18 -18.86
C ILE A 155 -6.71 -9.89 -17.86
N ALA A 156 -7.06 -11.14 -18.16
CA ALA A 156 -7.85 -12.01 -17.29
C ALA A 156 -9.23 -11.46 -16.90
N SER A 157 -9.82 -10.64 -17.77
CA SER A 157 -11.14 -10.04 -17.64
C SER A 157 -11.89 -10.09 -18.97
N ASP A 158 -13.20 -10.29 -18.93
CA ASP A 158 -14.08 -10.25 -20.11
C ASP A 158 -15.32 -9.40 -19.84
N PHE A 159 -15.93 -8.83 -20.88
CA PHE A 159 -17.12 -8.00 -20.75
C PHE A 159 -18.38 -8.87 -20.77
N ASN A 160 -19.19 -8.77 -19.72
CA ASN A 160 -20.49 -9.43 -19.65
C ASN A 160 -21.61 -8.43 -19.98
N PHE A 161 -22.32 -8.65 -21.09
CA PHE A 161 -23.40 -7.79 -21.57
C PHE A 161 -24.67 -7.87 -20.72
N GLU A 162 -24.86 -8.92 -19.92
CA GLU A 162 -26.02 -9.05 -19.03
C GLU A 162 -25.86 -8.18 -17.78
N THR A 163 -24.65 -8.15 -17.21
CA THR A 163 -24.31 -7.38 -16.01
C THR A 163 -23.74 -6.00 -16.31
N MET A 164 -23.48 -5.68 -17.59
CA MET A 164 -22.94 -4.41 -18.08
C MET A 164 -21.62 -3.98 -17.40
N ARG A 165 -20.75 -4.96 -17.12
CA ARG A 165 -19.46 -4.77 -16.44
C ARG A 165 -18.42 -5.78 -16.90
N MET A 166 -17.15 -5.49 -16.62
CA MET A 166 -16.05 -6.44 -16.77
C MET A 166 -16.08 -7.43 -15.60
N GLU A 167 -15.98 -8.72 -15.90
CA GLU A 167 -15.94 -9.80 -14.91
C GLU A 167 -14.58 -10.53 -14.94
N MET A 168 -14.15 -11.01 -13.78
CA MET A 168 -12.86 -11.69 -13.65
C MET A 168 -12.92 -13.10 -14.24
N VAL A 169 -12.00 -13.41 -15.17
CA VAL A 169 -11.87 -14.73 -15.78
C VAL A 169 -10.83 -15.59 -15.03
N SER A 170 -9.71 -15.00 -14.61
CA SER A 170 -8.62 -15.73 -13.95
C SER A 170 -7.85 -14.89 -12.95
N PHE A 171 -8.01 -15.19 -11.66
CA PHE A 171 -7.29 -14.48 -10.59
C PHE A 171 -5.76 -14.71 -10.66
N SER A 172 -5.31 -15.92 -11.03
CA SER A 172 -3.88 -16.21 -11.11
C SER A 172 -3.18 -15.42 -12.20
N GLU A 173 -3.84 -15.24 -13.36
CA GLU A 173 -3.27 -14.44 -14.45
C GLU A 173 -3.24 -12.95 -14.12
N LEU A 174 -4.25 -12.46 -13.38
CA LEU A 174 -4.28 -11.10 -12.86
C LEU A 174 -3.08 -10.82 -11.95
N VAL A 175 -2.82 -11.69 -10.96
CA VAL A 175 -1.70 -11.53 -10.01
C VAL A 175 -0.35 -11.68 -10.72
N LEU A 176 -0.24 -12.55 -11.72
CA LEU A 176 1.00 -12.82 -12.44
C LEU A 176 1.20 -11.92 -13.67
N ASN A 177 0.42 -10.85 -13.81
CA ASN A 177 0.49 -9.92 -14.94
C ASN A 177 1.93 -9.45 -15.19
N ARG A 178 2.37 -9.52 -16.46
CA ARG A 178 3.73 -9.14 -16.87
C ARG A 178 4.06 -7.69 -16.52
N LEU A 179 3.07 -6.78 -16.52
CA LEU A 179 3.31 -5.38 -16.12
C LEU A 179 3.62 -5.22 -14.63
N LEU A 180 3.18 -6.14 -13.76
CA LEU A 180 3.65 -6.18 -12.37
C LEU A 180 5.17 -6.34 -12.27
N ARG A 181 5.78 -7.09 -13.21
CA ARG A 181 7.23 -7.37 -13.23
C ARG A 181 8.07 -6.26 -13.85
N LEU A 182 7.45 -5.40 -14.66
CA LEU A 182 8.11 -4.37 -15.46
C LEU A 182 7.75 -2.95 -15.03
N SER A 183 6.82 -2.76 -14.09
CA SER A 183 6.43 -1.45 -13.61
C SER A 183 7.61 -0.77 -12.92
N SER A 184 8.42 -0.05 -13.69
CA SER A 184 9.05 1.17 -13.21
C SER A 184 7.93 2.04 -12.63
N PHE A 185 8.12 2.53 -11.40
CA PHE A 185 7.27 3.41 -10.60
C PHE A 185 6.91 4.75 -11.30
N ILE A 186 6.45 4.73 -12.55
CA ILE A 186 6.03 5.90 -13.32
C ILE A 186 4.53 5.73 -13.57
N PRO A 187 3.69 6.23 -12.65
CA PRO A 187 2.27 6.31 -12.92
C PRO A 187 2.04 7.46 -13.93
N TRP A 188 0.96 7.38 -14.72
CA TRP A 188 0.35 8.48 -15.48
C TRP A 188 0.72 8.71 -16.96
N ARG A 189 1.31 7.77 -17.70
CA ARG A 189 1.53 7.97 -19.15
C ARG A 189 0.28 7.84 -20.04
N GLN A 190 -0.91 7.57 -19.47
CA GLN A 190 -2.16 7.40 -20.22
C GLN A 190 -3.31 8.31 -19.73
N ALA A 191 -3.00 9.36 -18.97
CA ALA A 191 -3.98 10.39 -18.62
C ALA A 191 -3.89 11.66 -19.50
N THR A 192 -3.29 11.53 -20.69
CA THR A 192 -3.24 12.53 -21.78
C THR A 192 -3.73 11.88 -23.05
#